data_AF-A0A9P3ZKS9-F1
#
_entry.id   AF-A0A9P3ZKS9-F1
#
_cell.length_a   1.000
_cell.length_b   1.000
_cell.length_c   1.000
_cell.angle_alpha   90.00
_cell.angle_beta   90.00
_cell.angle_gamma   90.00
#
_symmetry.space_group_name_H-M   'P 1'
#
loop_
_entity.id
_entity.type
_entity.pdbx_description
1 polymer ?
#
loop_
_entity_poly.entity_id
_entity_poly.type
_entity_poly.pdbx_seq_one_letter_code
_entity_poly.pdbx_strand_id
1 'polypeptide(L)'
;MLRTETSTAADTTAGSGRAPHYLLAYLEEGRVRVYAPDKSDIWIGVQLPEAEETRVEAELRRLHRTGQRTGIVEMCLPTDGAQRGIRVLCVRA
;
A
#
# COMPACT_ATOMS: atom_id res chain seq x y z
N MET A 1 27.25 25.70 -31.22
CA MET A 1 26.23 25.63 -30.17
C MET A 1 25.17 24.61 -30.59
N LEU A 2 24.76 23.79 -29.63
CA LEU A 2 24.07 22.51 -29.77
C LEU A 2 22.70 22.63 -30.45
N ARG A 3 22.44 21.79 -31.45
CA ARG A 3 21.10 21.42 -31.93
C ARG A 3 21.01 19.91 -31.92
N THR A 4 20.30 19.34 -30.96
CA THR A 4 19.68 18.02 -31.11
C THR A 4 18.50 17.93 -30.14
N GLU A 5 17.32 18.12 -30.73
CA GLU A 5 16.08 17.36 -30.55
C GLU A 5 15.76 16.85 -29.13
N THR A 6 14.73 17.46 -28.56
CA THR A 6 13.90 16.89 -27.50
C THR A 6 13.34 15.55 -27.98
N SER A 7 13.98 14.45 -27.59
CA SER A 7 13.48 13.10 -27.84
C SER A 7 12.29 12.84 -26.93
N THR A 8 11.09 13.02 -27.49
CA THR A 8 9.87 12.38 -27.03
C THR A 8 10.04 10.87 -27.18
N ALA A 9 10.20 10.16 -26.06
CA ALA A 9 9.90 8.74 -25.96
C ALA A 9 8.66 8.59 -25.10
N ALA A 10 7.50 8.89 -25.69
CA ALA A 10 6.27 8.22 -25.31
C ALA A 10 6.17 7.01 -26.24
N ASP A 11 6.30 5.79 -25.72
CA ASP A 11 5.26 4.79 -26.00
C ASP A 11 5.31 3.57 -25.06
N THR A 12 4.15 3.38 -24.44
CA THR A 12 3.49 2.14 -24.01
C THR A 12 4.31 0.85 -23.84
N THR A 13 4.37 0.40 -22.59
CA THR A 13 3.80 -0.91 -22.26
C THR A 13 2.48 -0.67 -21.54
N ALA A 14 1.39 -0.81 -22.29
CA ALA A 14 0.04 -0.93 -21.75
C ALA A 14 -0.04 -2.15 -20.84
N GLY A 15 -0.57 -1.97 -19.63
CA GLY A 15 -0.74 -3.08 -18.69
C GLY A 15 -1.27 -2.64 -17.34
N SER A 16 -2.56 -2.26 -17.32
CA SER A 16 -3.36 -1.94 -16.14
C SER A 16 -3.13 -0.53 -15.58
N GLY A 17 -4.15 0.31 -15.70
CA GLY A 17 -4.49 1.31 -14.67
C GLY A 17 -4.78 0.57 -13.37
N ARG A 18 -3.72 -0.02 -12.79
CA ARG A 18 -3.76 -0.96 -11.70
C ARG A 18 -4.24 -0.15 -10.52
N ALA A 19 -5.50 -0.33 -10.15
CA ALA A 19 -6.01 0.15 -8.89
C ALA A 19 -4.92 -0.08 -7.83
N PRO A 20 -4.54 0.94 -7.04
CA PRO A 20 -3.59 0.74 -5.97
C PRO A 20 -4.08 -0.47 -5.20
N HIS A 21 -3.23 -1.47 -5.03
CA HIS A 21 -3.63 -2.64 -4.26
C HIS A 21 -3.77 -2.13 -2.84
N TYR A 22 -5.02 -1.96 -2.42
CA TYR A 22 -5.36 -1.46 -1.12
C TYR A 22 -5.43 -2.64 -0.18
N LEU A 23 -4.50 -2.69 0.77
CA LEU A 23 -4.70 -3.47 1.97
C LEU A 23 -5.45 -2.62 2.99
N LEU A 24 -6.19 -3.27 3.87
CA LEU A 24 -6.95 -2.63 4.93
C LEU A 24 -6.36 -3.03 6.27
N ALA A 25 -6.01 -2.05 7.10
CA ALA A 25 -5.37 -2.29 8.38
C ALA A 25 -6.12 -1.67 9.55
N TYR A 26 -6.23 -2.42 10.64
CA TYR A 26 -6.83 -2.01 11.91
C TYR A 26 -5.95 -2.41 13.09
N LEU A 27 -6.13 -1.72 14.22
CA LEU A 27 -5.68 -2.21 15.52
C LEU A 27 -6.85 -2.96 16.17
N GLU A 28 -6.71 -4.28 16.33
CA GLU A 28 -7.68 -5.15 17.00
C GLU A 28 -6.99 -5.77 18.22
N GLU A 29 -7.54 -5.55 19.41
CA GLU A 29 -6.99 -6.05 20.68
C GLU A 29 -5.48 -5.74 20.89
N GLY A 30 -5.03 -4.59 20.37
CA GLY A 30 -3.64 -4.17 20.45
C GLY A 30 -2.70 -4.81 19.42
N ARG A 31 -3.23 -5.56 18.45
CA ARG A 31 -2.47 -6.18 17.36
C ARG A 31 -2.86 -5.58 16.02
N VAL A 32 -1.90 -5.49 15.10
CA VAL A 32 -2.20 -5.07 13.73
C VAL A 32 -2.86 -6.22 12.98
N ARG A 33 -4.01 -5.94 12.38
CA ARG A 33 -4.68 -6.86 11.45
C ARG A 33 -4.69 -6.23 10.07
N VAL A 34 -4.19 -6.95 9.08
CA VAL A 34 -4.15 -6.49 7.69
C VAL A 34 -4.94 -7.46 6.83
N TYR A 35 -5.78 -6.92 5.96
CA TYR A 35 -6.61 -7.69 5.05
C TYR A 35 -6.35 -7.28 3.61
N ALA A 36 -6.36 -8.27 2.71
CA ALA A 36 -6.29 -8.08 1.27
C ALA A 36 -7.58 -8.61 0.62
N PRO A 37 -8.09 -7.96 -0.44
CA PRO A 37 -9.14 -8.57 -1.26
C PRO A 37 -8.57 -9.76 -2.04
N ASP A 38 -9.25 -10.90 -1.99
CA ASP A 38 -8.96 -12.05 -2.84
C ASP A 38 -9.66 -11.91 -4.22
N LYS A 39 -9.53 -12.93 -5.08
CA LYS A 39 -10.16 -12.94 -6.41
C LYS A 39 -11.69 -13.07 -6.38
N SER A 40 -12.25 -13.33 -5.21
CA SER A 40 -13.68 -13.55 -4.93
C SER A 40 -14.30 -12.38 -4.15
N ASP A 41 -13.59 -11.25 -4.05
CA ASP A 41 -13.94 -10.07 -3.23
C ASP A 41 -14.08 -10.36 -1.72
N ILE A 42 -13.47 -11.46 -1.25
CA ILE A 42 -13.38 -11.80 0.18
C ILE A 42 -12.13 -11.17 0.76
N TRP A 43 -12.26 -10.55 1.93
CA TRP A 43 -11.12 -9.99 2.66
C TRP A 43 -10.42 -11.08 3.47
N ILE A 44 -9.19 -11.42 3.08
CA ILE A 44 -8.37 -12.43 3.75
C ILE A 44 -7.27 -11.77 4.58
N GLY A 45 -7.01 -12.33 5.76
CA GLY A 45 -5.91 -11.88 6.62
C GLY A 45 -4.56 -12.13 5.95
N VAL A 46 -3.69 -11.13 5.96
CA VAL A 46 -2.33 -11.21 5.40
C VAL A 46 -1.31 -10.80 6.45
N GLN A 47 -0.22 -11.56 6.52
CA GLN A 47 0.92 -11.21 7.36
C GLN A 47 1.85 -10.29 6.57
N LEU A 48 2.14 -9.12 7.13
CA LEU A 48 3.15 -8.22 6.58
C LEU A 48 4.54 -8.60 7.11
N PRO A 49 5.62 -8.26 6.37
CA PRO A 49 6.95 -8.23 6.95
C PRO A 49 6.99 -7.33 8.18
N GLU A 50 7.76 -7.70 9.20
CA GLU A 50 7.82 -7.01 10.50
C GLU A 50 8.07 -5.49 10.38
N ALA A 51 8.96 -5.08 9.47
CA ALA A 51 9.25 -3.68 9.22
C ALA A 51 8.02 -2.91 8.70
N GLU A 52 7.22 -3.52 7.83
CA GLU A 52 6.01 -2.92 7.28
C GLU A 52 4.85 -2.95 8.28
N GLU A 53 4.73 -4.03 9.07
CA GLU A 53 3.77 -4.11 10.17
C GLU A 53 4.00 -3.00 11.20
N THR A 54 5.27 -2.76 11.58
CA THR A 54 5.64 -1.68 12.51
C THR A 54 5.27 -0.31 11.99
N ARG A 55 5.45 -0.05 10.68
CA ARG A 55 5.06 1.21 10.04
C ARG A 55 3.55 1.42 10.06
N VAL A 56 2.79 0.36 9.76
CA VAL A 56 1.32 0.37 9.82
C VAL A 56 0.83 0.58 11.25
N GLU A 57 1.45 -0.08 12.24
CA GLU A 57 1.12 0.11 13.65
C GLU A 57 1.34 1.56 14.10
N ALA A 58 2.48 2.15 13.74
CA ALA A 58 2.81 3.52 14.08
C ALA A 58 1.77 4.50 13.51
N GLU A 59 1.32 4.28 12.28
CA GLU A 59 0.27 5.09 11.66
C GLU A 59 -1.08 4.91 12.36
N LEU A 60 -1.48 3.67 12.65
CA LEU A 60 -2.73 3.40 13.39
C LEU A 60 -2.71 4.06 14.79
N ARG A 61 -1.59 3.97 15.52
CA ARG A 61 -1.42 4.66 16.80
C ARG A 61 -1.43 6.18 16.64
N ARG A 62 -0.89 6.72 15.54
CA ARG A 62 -0.97 8.15 15.22
C ARG A 62 -2.42 8.58 15.02
N LEU A 63 -3.21 7.83 14.25
CA LEU A 63 -4.64 8.10 14.03
C LEU A 63 -5.44 8.13 15.34
N HIS A 64 -5.18 7.19 16.25
CA HIS A 64 -5.79 7.18 17.58
C HIS A 64 -5.42 8.43 18.39
N ARG A 65 -4.16 8.87 18.36
CA ARG A 65 -3.71 10.07 19.08
C ARG A 65 -4.25 11.37 18.48
N THR A 66 -4.35 11.47 17.17
CA THR A 66 -4.80 12.70 16.48
C THR A 66 -6.32 12.78 16.30
N GLY A 67 -7.05 11.70 16.60
CA GLY A 67 -8.49 11.60 16.37
C GLY A 67 -8.88 11.39 14.90
N GLN A 68 -7.91 11.36 13.98
CA GLN A 68 -8.17 11.10 12.55
C GLN A 68 -8.77 9.69 12.35
N ARG A 69 -9.62 9.55 11.33
CA ARG A 69 -10.31 8.29 11.03
C ARG A 69 -9.48 7.35 10.17
N THR A 70 -8.74 7.90 9.22
CA THR A 70 -8.03 7.12 8.19
C THR A 70 -6.65 7.71 7.89
N GLY A 71 -5.73 6.84 7.48
CA GLY A 71 -4.39 7.17 7.00
C GLY A 71 -3.95 6.21 5.89
N ILE A 72 -2.91 6.56 5.14
CA ILE A 72 -2.36 5.70 4.08
C ILE A 72 -0.87 5.50 4.34
N VAL A 73 -0.45 4.23 4.32
CA VAL A 73 0.97 3.84 4.33
C VAL A 73 1.32 3.24 2.97
N GLU A 74 2.34 3.77 2.29
CA GLU A 74 2.87 3.19 1.06
C GLU A 74 4.03 2.23 1.39
N MET A 75 3.97 1.02 0.84
CA MET A 75 4.96 -0.04 1.04
C MET A 75 5.35 -0.71 -0.27
N CYS A 76 6.58 -1.24 -0.30
CA CYS A 76 7.08 -2.03 -1.41
C CYS A 76 7.15 -3.48 -0.94
N LEU A 77 6.21 -4.32 -1.36
CA LEU A 77 6.32 -5.76 -1.09
C LEU A 77 7.05 -6.46 -2.24
N PRO A 78 7.94 -7.42 -1.93
CA PRO A 78 8.51 -8.28 -2.94
C PRO A 78 7.43 -9.23 -3.46
N THR A 79 7.19 -9.23 -4.77
CA THR A 79 6.30 -10.20 -5.44
C THR A 79 7.02 -10.73 -6.68
N ASP A 80 7.29 -12.05 -6.73
CA ASP A 80 7.84 -12.79 -7.87
C ASP A 80 8.78 -11.98 -8.78
N GLY A 81 9.92 -11.54 -8.23
CA GLY A 81 10.98 -10.85 -8.98
C GLY A 81 10.76 -9.36 -9.25
N ALA A 82 9.64 -8.77 -8.81
CA ALA A 82 9.37 -7.32 -8.91
C ALA A 82 8.95 -6.71 -7.56
N GLN A 83 9.37 -5.47 -7.31
CA GLN A 83 8.81 -4.68 -6.21
C GLN A 83 7.45 -4.12 -6.63
N ARG A 84 6.43 -4.39 -5.83
CA ARG A 84 5.09 -3.86 -6.05
C ARG A 84 4.77 -2.79 -5.02
N GLY A 85 4.48 -1.58 -5.49
CA GLY A 85 3.91 -0.53 -4.66
C GLY A 85 2.51 -0.93 -4.20
N ILE A 86 2.31 -1.00 -2.89
CA ILE A 86 1.06 -1.33 -2.22
C ILE A 86 0.70 -0.18 -1.28
N ARG A 87 -0.59 0.15 -1.23
CA ARG A 87 -1.11 1.17 -0.32
C ARG A 87 -1.91 0.49 0.77
N VAL A 88 -1.65 0.83 2.02
CA VAL A 88 -2.40 0.29 3.15
C VAL A 88 -3.27 1.39 3.72
N LEU A 89 -4.59 1.21 3.59
CA LEU A 89 -5.58 2.05 4.23
C LEU A 89 -5.65 1.66 5.72
N CYS A 90 -5.05 2.50 6.55
CA CYS A 90 -5.11 2.38 8.00
C CYS A 90 -6.40 3.02 8.49
N VAL A 91 -7.23 2.28 9.21
CA VAL A 91 -8.50 2.76 9.73
C VAL A 91 -8.50 2.64 11.24
N ARG A 92 -8.90 3.73 11.90
CA ARG A 92 -9.13 3.72 13.34
C ARG A 92 -10.45 3.01 13.63
N ALA A 93 -10.37 1.88 14.35
CA ALA A 93 -11.52 1.18 14.89
C ALA A 93 -12.16 1.95 16.06
#